data_AF-A0A0A2BM18-F1
#
_entry.id   AF-A0A0A2BM18-F1
#
_cell.length_a   1.000
_cell.length_b   1.000
_cell.length_c   1.000
_cell.angle_alpha   90.00
_cell.angle_beta   90.00
_cell.angle_gamma   90.00
#
_symmetry.space_group_name_H-M   'P 1'
#
loop_
_entity.id
_entity.type
_entity.pdbx_description
1 polymer ?
#
loop_
_entity_poly.entity_id
_entity_poly.type
_entity_poly.pdbx_seq_one_letter_code
_entity_poly.pdbx_strand_id
1 'polypeptide(L)'
;MSGHVFLIRKGSFFMIGKCGDVTRQMKKLRPDEVLSTLEIEEPEAFEARLLRRYQNVRLPESGYFQLSEKQLKDCKRQFGVKSKIPKRLSEEFSIAFTCSVLFFILAGALFLKTTLSPSLELAFAFAFSALPMWLLFFLGNFGGYYVGDLKLFSSWLNRLRALSLALILSALSYLLFIKTII
;
A
#
# COMPACT_ATOMS: atom_id res chain seq x y z
N MET A 1 11.95 -9.66 9.79
CA MET A 1 11.74 -10.50 10.99
C MET A 1 10.27 -10.44 11.26
N SER A 2 9.60 -11.59 11.38
CA SER A 2 8.20 -11.60 11.77
C SER A 2 8.04 -10.95 13.14
N GLY A 3 6.90 -10.29 13.31
CA GLY A 3 6.51 -9.73 14.57
C GLY A 3 5.01 -9.57 14.60
N HIS A 4 4.53 -9.01 15.70
CA HIS A 4 3.11 -8.87 15.95
C HIS A 4 2.72 -7.40 15.92
N VAL A 5 1.61 -7.11 15.26
CA VAL A 5 0.87 -5.87 15.44
C VAL A 5 -0.31 -6.16 16.33
N PHE A 6 -0.62 -5.26 17.25
CA PHE A 6 -1.69 -5.42 18.23
C PHE A 6 -2.55 -4.16 18.32
N LEU A 7 -3.78 -4.38 18.78
CA LEU A 7 -4.74 -3.37 19.18
C LEU A 7 -5.18 -3.69 20.62
N ILE A 8 -4.99 -2.74 21.53
CA ILE A 8 -5.38 -2.87 22.93
C ILE A 8 -6.30 -1.74 23.37
N ARG A 9 -7.02 -1.96 24.47
CA ARG A 9 -7.82 -0.96 25.16
C ARG A 9 -7.19 -0.57 26.51
N LYS A 10 -7.23 0.72 26.82
CA LYS A 10 -6.91 1.27 28.14
C LYS A 10 -7.89 2.40 28.47
N GLY A 11 -8.81 2.13 29.39
CA GLY A 11 -9.96 2.96 29.70
C GLY A 11 -10.83 3.20 28.47
N SER A 12 -10.99 4.47 28.13
CA SER A 12 -11.75 4.94 26.95
C SER A 12 -10.90 5.05 25.69
N PHE A 13 -9.61 4.69 25.75
CA PHE A 13 -8.65 4.86 24.68
C PHE A 13 -8.15 3.54 24.12
N PHE A 14 -7.67 3.59 22.89
CA PHE A 14 -7.13 2.44 22.17
C PHE A 14 -5.68 2.69 21.79
N MET A 15 -4.85 1.66 21.75
CA MET A 15 -3.47 1.76 21.30
C MET A 15 -3.20 0.73 20.21
N ILE A 16 -2.62 1.20 19.11
CA ILE A 16 -2.10 0.38 18.03
C ILE A 16 -0.59 0.37 18.20
N GLY A 17 0.02 -0.82 18.15
CA GLY A 17 1.46 -0.93 18.27
C GLY A 17 2.00 -2.22 17.65
N LYS A 18 3.32 -2.29 17.50
CA LYS A 18 4.04 -3.51 17.15
C LYS A 18 4.93 -4.03 18.27
N CYS A 19 5.24 -5.32 18.24
CA CYS A 19 6.21 -5.95 19.14
C CYS A 19 6.75 -7.26 18.55
N GLY A 20 7.92 -7.69 19.00
CA GLY A 20 8.44 -9.04 18.69
C GLY A 20 7.85 -10.13 19.59
N ASP A 21 7.50 -9.79 20.83
CA ASP A 21 6.93 -10.69 21.83
C ASP A 21 5.70 -10.02 22.46
N VAL A 22 4.52 -10.54 22.11
CA VAL A 22 3.23 -10.03 22.59
C VAL A 22 3.10 -10.22 24.09
N THR A 23 3.50 -11.38 24.62
CA THR A 23 3.35 -11.72 26.04
C THR A 23 4.15 -10.76 26.92
N ARG A 24 5.41 -10.48 26.54
CA ARG A 24 6.25 -9.50 27.25
C ARG A 24 5.67 -8.09 27.14
N GLN A 25 5.19 -7.71 25.96
CA GLN A 25 4.64 -6.38 25.73
C GLN A 25 3.35 -6.14 26.52
N MET A 26 2.44 -7.12 26.58
CA MET A 26 1.20 -7.01 27.36
C MET A 26 1.46 -6.93 28.87
N LYS A 27 2.48 -7.63 29.39
CA LYS A 27 2.92 -7.50 30.79
C LYS A 27 3.40 -6.08 31.13
N LYS A 28 4.09 -5.42 30.18
CA LYS A 28 4.59 -4.05 30.35
C LYS A 28 3.47 -3.02 30.26
N LEU A 29 2.59 -3.16 29.28
CA LEU A 29 1.54 -2.19 29.00
C LEU A 29 0.36 -2.28 29.96
N ARG A 30 0.09 -3.49 30.48
CA ARG A 30 -1.06 -3.82 31.34
C ARG A 30 -2.37 -3.25 30.77
N PRO A 31 -2.78 -3.69 29.56
CA PRO A 31 -4.04 -3.25 28.98
C PRO A 31 -5.22 -3.80 29.79
N ASP A 32 -6.36 -3.12 29.70
CA ASP A 32 -7.61 -3.66 30.25
C ASP A 32 -8.12 -4.82 29.37
N GLU A 33 -7.92 -4.70 28.05
CA GLU A 33 -8.35 -5.69 27.08
C GLU A 33 -7.40 -5.73 25.87
N VAL A 34 -7.05 -6.93 25.41
CA VAL A 34 -6.35 -7.13 24.13
C VAL A 34 -7.42 -7.42 23.07
N LEU A 35 -7.61 -6.48 22.15
CA LEU A 35 -8.72 -6.51 21.20
C LEU A 35 -8.41 -7.29 19.94
N SER A 36 -7.17 -7.21 19.45
CA SER A 36 -6.71 -7.94 18.25
C SER A 36 -5.19 -8.03 18.26
N THR A 37 -4.67 -9.15 17.75
CA THR A 37 -3.23 -9.35 17.51
C THR A 37 -3.08 -10.06 16.18
N LEU A 38 -2.08 -9.69 15.40
CA LEU A 38 -1.78 -10.29 14.11
C LEU A 38 -0.27 -10.45 13.96
N GLU A 39 0.18 -11.68 13.68
CA GLU A 39 1.56 -11.96 13.31
C GLU A 39 1.76 -11.76 11.80
N ILE A 40 2.80 -11.00 11.43
CA ILE A 40 3.16 -10.70 10.05
C ILE A 40 4.67 -10.51 9.89
N GLU A 41 5.16 -10.71 8.68
CA GLU A 41 6.57 -10.59 8.30
C GLU A 41 7.10 -9.14 8.41
N GLU A 42 6.22 -8.16 8.16
CA GLU A 42 6.55 -6.73 8.08
C GLU A 42 5.61 -5.91 8.99
N PRO A 43 5.70 -6.09 10.32
CA PRO A 43 4.81 -5.43 11.27
C PRO A 43 4.90 -3.90 11.21
N GLU A 44 6.07 -3.35 10.86
CA GLU A 44 6.28 -1.92 10.64
C GLU A 44 5.30 -1.34 9.61
N ALA A 45 5.19 -2.00 8.45
CA ALA A 45 4.44 -1.46 7.32
C ALA A 45 2.94 -1.46 7.59
N PHE A 46 2.46 -2.51 8.23
CA PHE A 46 1.05 -2.63 8.59
C PHE A 46 0.68 -1.68 9.74
N GLU A 47 1.52 -1.56 10.76
CA GLU A 47 1.36 -0.58 11.84
C GLU A 47 1.29 0.83 11.28
N ALA A 48 2.27 1.25 10.47
CA ALA A 48 2.32 2.60 9.91
C ALA A 48 1.04 2.96 9.12
N ARG A 49 0.48 2.02 8.36
CA ARG A 49 -0.79 2.18 7.64
C ARG A 49 -1.97 2.37 8.58
N LEU A 50 -2.04 1.58 9.65
CA LEU A 50 -3.09 1.73 10.67
C LEU A 50 -2.96 3.09 11.37
N LEU A 51 -1.75 3.49 11.77
CA LEU A 51 -1.50 4.77 12.42
C LEU A 51 -1.92 5.94 11.52
N ARG A 52 -1.60 5.91 10.21
CA ARG A 52 -2.01 6.96 9.28
C ARG A 52 -3.52 6.95 9.03
N ARG A 53 -4.13 5.77 8.86
CA ARG A 53 -5.59 5.64 8.63
C ARG A 53 -6.42 6.25 9.75
N TYR A 54 -5.95 6.15 10.99
CA TYR A 54 -6.63 6.68 12.18
C TYR A 54 -5.96 7.94 12.75
N GLN A 55 -5.11 8.62 11.96
CA GLN A 55 -4.36 9.80 12.40
C GLN A 55 -5.28 10.92 12.95
N ASN A 56 -6.44 11.11 12.34
CA ASN A 56 -7.39 12.18 12.69
C ASN A 56 -8.02 12.01 14.08
N VAL A 57 -7.93 10.82 14.67
CA VAL A 57 -8.46 10.50 16.01
C VAL A 57 -7.34 10.09 16.97
N ARG A 58 -6.09 10.34 16.58
CA ARG A 58 -4.93 10.15 17.43
C ARG A 58 -4.85 11.30 18.42
N LEU A 59 -4.66 10.97 19.69
CA LEU A 59 -4.48 11.97 20.73
C LEU A 59 -3.08 12.60 20.58
N PRO A 60 -2.98 13.95 20.61
CA PRO A 60 -1.71 14.67 20.51
C PRO A 60 -0.67 14.14 21.50
N GLU A 61 0.58 14.06 21.06
CA GLU A 61 1.74 13.68 21.89
C GLU A 61 1.63 12.29 22.57
N SER A 62 0.71 11.44 22.12
CA SER A 62 0.50 10.11 22.67
C SER A 62 0.51 9.01 21.59
N GLY A 63 0.62 7.76 22.05
CA GLY A 63 0.39 6.56 21.23
C GLY A 63 -1.08 6.12 21.18
N TYR A 64 -2.00 6.86 21.80
CA TYR A 64 -3.39 6.47 21.99
C TYR A 64 -4.34 7.13 20.97
N PHE A 65 -5.47 6.47 20.75
CA PHE A 65 -6.51 6.84 19.81
C PHE A 65 -7.87 6.85 20.51
N GLN A 66 -8.70 7.83 20.16
CA GLN A 66 -10.10 7.89 20.58
C GLN A 66 -11.01 7.38 19.45
N LEU A 67 -11.01 6.05 19.26
CA LEU A 67 -11.79 5.42 18.19
C LEU A 67 -13.28 5.39 18.54
N SER A 68 -14.14 5.89 17.63
CA SER A 68 -15.57 5.59 17.67
C SER A 68 -15.83 4.08 17.49
N GLU A 69 -16.99 3.57 17.87
CA GLU A 69 -17.32 2.15 17.68
C GLU A 69 -17.21 1.69 16.22
N LYS A 70 -17.62 2.56 15.28
CA LYS A 70 -17.49 2.30 13.84
C LYS A 70 -16.02 2.15 13.44
N GLN A 71 -15.16 3.06 13.89
CA GLN A 71 -13.72 3.00 13.63
C GLN A 71 -13.05 1.80 14.31
N LEU A 72 -13.48 1.46 15.53
CA LEU A 72 -12.97 0.30 16.25
C LEU A 72 -13.30 -0.99 15.50
N LYS A 73 -14.55 -1.14 15.02
CA LYS A 73 -14.97 -2.28 14.20
C LYS A 73 -14.20 -2.35 12.89
N ASP A 74 -13.96 -1.20 12.24
CA ASP A 74 -13.13 -1.12 11.04
C ASP A 74 -11.67 -1.53 11.33
N CYS A 75 -11.09 -1.07 12.45
CA CYS A 75 -9.73 -1.37 12.86
C CYS A 75 -9.57 -2.86 13.10
N LYS A 76 -10.43 -3.47 13.94
CA LYS A 76 -10.47 -4.93 14.16
C LYS A 76 -10.56 -5.71 12.84
N ARG A 77 -11.37 -5.24 11.88
CA ARG A 77 -11.49 -5.86 10.56
C ARG A 77 -10.18 -5.87 9.77
N GLN A 78 -9.31 -4.86 9.92
CA GLN A 78 -8.01 -4.83 9.24
C GLN A 78 -7.05 -5.92 9.75
N PHE A 79 -7.17 -6.35 11.00
CA PHE A 79 -6.37 -7.46 11.52
C PHE A 79 -6.79 -8.81 10.90
N GLY A 80 -8.06 -8.95 10.52
CA GLY A 80 -8.61 -10.19 9.97
C GLY A 80 -8.36 -10.41 8.47
N VAL A 81 -9.02 -11.44 7.92
CA VAL A 81 -8.92 -11.82 6.49
C VAL A 81 -9.51 -10.76 5.56
N LYS A 82 -10.56 -10.06 6.00
CA LYS A 82 -11.25 -8.99 5.23
C LYS A 82 -10.53 -7.63 5.33
N SER A 83 -9.21 -7.63 5.47
CA SER A 83 -8.40 -6.41 5.50
C SER A 83 -8.50 -5.70 4.16
N LYS A 84 -8.65 -4.38 4.21
CA LYS A 84 -8.53 -3.50 3.03
C LYS A 84 -7.13 -2.89 2.92
N ILE A 85 -6.32 -3.04 3.96
CA ILE A 85 -4.95 -2.55 4.00
C ILE A 85 -4.04 -3.72 3.61
N PRO A 86 -3.12 -3.53 2.65
CA PRO A 86 -2.18 -4.59 2.34
C PRO A 86 -1.30 -4.86 3.55
N LYS A 87 -1.06 -6.13 3.84
CA LYS A 87 -0.27 -6.63 4.97
C LYS A 87 1.17 -6.91 4.58
N ARG A 88 1.42 -7.09 3.28
CA ARG A 88 2.73 -7.39 2.71
C ARG A 88 3.11 -6.36 1.66
N LEU A 89 4.40 -6.10 1.51
CA LEU A 89 4.91 -5.31 0.40
C LEU A 89 4.52 -5.91 -0.98
N SER A 90 4.52 -7.24 -1.13
CA SER A 90 4.16 -7.88 -2.42
C SER A 90 2.75 -7.56 -2.90
N GLU A 91 1.80 -7.36 -1.97
CA GLU A 91 0.43 -6.97 -2.30
C GLU A 91 0.37 -5.57 -2.91
N GLU A 92 1.29 -4.67 -2.56
CA GLU A 92 1.37 -3.33 -3.16
C GLU A 92 1.79 -3.39 -4.62
N PHE A 93 2.75 -4.27 -4.94
CA PHE A 93 3.16 -4.49 -6.32
C PHE A 93 2.00 -5.09 -7.13
N SER A 94 1.26 -6.05 -6.56
CA SER A 94 0.08 -6.61 -7.20
C SER A 94 -0.99 -5.54 -7.47
N ILE A 95 -1.25 -4.64 -6.52
CA ILE A 95 -2.18 -3.51 -6.70
C ILE A 95 -1.72 -2.61 -7.85
N ALA A 96 -0.44 -2.22 -7.84
CA ALA A 96 0.15 -1.42 -8.90
C ALA A 96 -0.05 -2.08 -10.26
N PHE A 97 0.22 -3.40 -10.33
CA PHE A 97 0.15 -4.18 -11.55
C PHE A 97 -1.28 -4.26 -12.07
N THR A 98 -2.24 -4.52 -11.19
CA THR A 98 -3.67 -4.49 -11.54
C THR A 98 -4.09 -3.12 -12.04
N CYS A 99 -3.63 -2.02 -11.41
CA CYS A 99 -3.89 -0.67 -11.89
C CYS A 99 -3.28 -0.41 -13.28
N SER A 100 -2.07 -0.89 -13.54
CA SER A 100 -1.42 -0.79 -14.86
C SER A 100 -2.22 -1.50 -15.94
N VAL A 101 -2.70 -2.72 -15.68
CA VAL A 101 -3.57 -3.47 -16.60
C VAL A 101 -4.89 -2.74 -16.83
N LEU A 102 -5.51 -2.22 -15.77
CA LEU A 102 -6.75 -1.44 -15.88
C LEU A 102 -6.54 -0.18 -16.74
N PHE A 103 -5.45 0.56 -16.51
CA PHE A 103 -5.13 1.75 -17.28
C PHE A 103 -4.84 1.43 -18.74
N PHE A 104 -4.20 0.30 -19.03
CA PHE A 104 -4.01 -0.18 -20.39
C PHE A 104 -5.36 -0.42 -21.09
N ILE A 105 -6.29 -1.15 -20.46
CA ILE A 105 -7.61 -1.46 -21.02
C ILE A 105 -8.43 -0.19 -21.22
N LEU A 106 -8.46 0.70 -20.22
CA LEU A 106 -9.21 1.95 -20.29
C LEU A 106 -8.65 2.89 -21.35
N ALA A 107 -7.33 3.06 -21.41
CA ALA A 107 -6.68 3.86 -22.43
C ALA A 107 -6.93 3.27 -23.82
N GLY A 108 -6.77 1.96 -24.00
CA GLY A 108 -7.09 1.28 -25.25
C GLY A 108 -8.54 1.53 -25.68
N ALA A 109 -9.51 1.33 -24.78
CA ALA A 109 -10.93 1.58 -25.06
C ALA A 109 -11.24 3.05 -25.38
N LEU A 110 -10.54 3.99 -24.75
CA LEU A 110 -10.65 5.42 -25.04
C LEU A 110 -10.13 5.74 -26.45
N PHE A 111 -8.96 5.23 -26.79
CA PHE A 111 -8.28 5.54 -28.05
C PHE A 111 -8.89 4.82 -29.26
N LEU A 112 -9.54 3.67 -29.09
CA LEU A 112 -10.30 3.00 -30.17
C LEU A 112 -11.43 3.86 -30.76
N LYS A 113 -11.89 4.89 -30.04
CA LYS A 113 -12.91 5.84 -30.54
C LYS A 113 -12.31 7.05 -31.25
N THR A 114 -10.99 7.11 -31.38
CA THR A 114 -10.29 8.23 -32.01
C THR A 114 -9.96 7.91 -33.46
N THR A 115 -9.59 8.92 -34.25
CA THR A 115 -9.16 8.75 -35.65
C THR A 115 -7.64 8.50 -35.76
N LEU A 116 -7.00 8.04 -34.68
CA LEU A 116 -5.57 7.79 -34.64
C LEU A 116 -5.22 6.50 -35.38
N SER A 117 -3.94 6.32 -35.72
CA SER A 117 -3.48 5.04 -36.25
C SER A 117 -3.42 3.99 -35.12
N PRO A 118 -3.68 2.70 -35.42
CA PRO A 118 -3.67 1.66 -34.39
C PRO A 118 -2.35 1.54 -33.60
N SER A 119 -1.22 1.84 -34.24
CA SER A 119 0.09 1.86 -33.58
C SER A 119 0.20 2.99 -32.54
N LEU A 120 -0.38 4.15 -32.83
CA LEU A 120 -0.39 5.30 -31.93
C LEU A 120 -1.36 5.11 -30.76
N GLU A 121 -2.53 4.54 -31.02
CA GLU A 121 -3.47 4.15 -29.96
C GLU A 121 -2.82 3.20 -28.96
N LEU A 122 -2.12 2.18 -29.47
CA LEU A 122 -1.41 1.21 -28.65
C LEU A 122 -0.22 1.84 -27.92
N ALA A 123 0.50 2.76 -28.55
CA ALA A 123 1.57 3.52 -27.91
C ALA A 123 1.06 4.31 -26.69
N PHE A 124 -0.08 4.99 -26.83
CA PHE A 124 -0.70 5.69 -25.70
C PHE A 124 -1.19 4.73 -24.63
N ALA A 125 -1.82 3.60 -24.98
CA ALA A 125 -2.24 2.60 -24.01
C ALA A 125 -1.07 2.11 -23.14
N PHE A 126 0.09 1.83 -23.77
CA PHE A 126 1.31 1.48 -23.04
C PHE A 126 1.82 2.62 -22.15
N ALA A 127 1.84 3.86 -22.64
CA ALA A 127 2.26 5.02 -21.85
C ALA A 127 1.41 5.20 -20.58
N PHE A 128 0.09 5.15 -20.70
CA PHE A 128 -0.82 5.27 -19.56
C PHE A 128 -0.67 4.08 -18.60
N SER A 129 -0.48 2.86 -19.12
CA SER A 129 -0.27 1.68 -18.29
C SER A 129 1.01 1.74 -17.44
N ALA A 130 2.02 2.51 -17.85
CA ALA A 130 3.27 2.68 -17.12
C ALA A 130 3.11 3.57 -15.86
N LEU A 131 2.08 4.44 -15.80
CA LEU A 131 1.93 5.43 -14.73
C LEU A 131 1.88 4.81 -13.32
N PRO A 132 1.09 3.76 -13.04
CA PRO A 132 1.06 3.16 -11.70
C PRO A 132 2.41 2.57 -11.28
N MET A 133 3.21 2.06 -12.23
CA MET A 133 4.55 1.54 -11.95
C MET A 133 5.56 2.63 -11.63
N TRP A 134 5.54 3.73 -12.39
CA TRP A 134 6.34 4.91 -12.06
C TRP A 134 5.98 5.47 -10.68
N LEU A 135 4.68 5.51 -10.36
CA LEU A 135 4.19 5.99 -9.08
C LEU A 135 4.67 5.10 -7.92
N LEU A 136 4.61 3.77 -8.07
CA LEU A 136 5.17 2.84 -7.09
C LEU A 136 6.71 2.96 -6.97
N PHE A 137 7.42 3.18 -8.07
CA PHE A 137 8.87 3.35 -8.04
C PHE A 137 9.28 4.58 -7.22
N PHE A 138 8.66 5.73 -7.46
CA PHE A 138 8.98 6.97 -6.76
C PHE A 138 8.49 6.95 -5.31
N LEU A 139 7.20 6.63 -5.11
CA LEU A 139 6.58 6.67 -3.78
C LEU A 139 6.95 5.47 -2.91
N GLY A 140 7.40 4.36 -3.49
CA GLY A 140 7.75 3.13 -2.78
C GLY A 140 6.58 2.40 -2.13
N ASN A 141 5.37 2.98 -2.16
CA ASN A 141 4.15 2.36 -1.67
C ASN A 141 2.90 2.92 -2.37
N PHE A 142 1.85 2.10 -2.39
CA PHE A 142 0.47 2.52 -2.71
C PHE A 142 -0.41 2.66 -1.45
N GLY A 143 0.11 2.27 -0.29
CA GLY A 143 -0.67 1.94 0.91
C GLY A 143 -0.87 3.07 1.92
N GLY A 144 -0.43 4.30 1.63
CA GLY A 144 -0.68 5.44 2.51
C GLY A 144 0.11 5.32 3.83
N TYR A 145 1.42 5.18 3.75
CA TYR A 145 2.35 5.38 4.86
C TYR A 145 3.59 6.07 4.32
N TYR A 146 4.40 6.69 5.18
CA TYR A 146 5.63 7.32 4.70
C TYR A 146 6.69 6.24 4.56
N VAL A 147 7.45 6.24 3.45
CA VAL A 147 8.54 5.27 3.26
C VAL A 147 9.57 5.36 4.37
N GLY A 148 9.75 6.56 4.94
CA GLY A 148 10.62 6.77 6.10
C GLY A 148 10.19 6.04 7.38
N ASP A 149 8.95 5.54 7.44
CA ASP A 149 8.46 4.70 8.55
C ASP A 149 9.04 3.28 8.49
N LEU A 150 9.64 2.90 7.36
CA LEU A 150 10.30 1.61 7.15
C LEU A 150 11.82 1.74 7.09
N LYS A 151 12.52 0.61 7.29
CA LYS A 151 13.97 0.52 7.01
C LYS A 151 14.25 0.93 5.56
N LEU A 152 15.36 1.64 5.34
CA LEU A 152 15.75 2.25 4.05
C LEU A 152 15.60 1.31 2.83
N PHE A 153 15.80 0.00 3.02
CA PHE A 153 15.78 -1.01 1.96
C PHE A 153 14.57 -1.93 1.95
N SER A 154 13.56 -1.72 2.80
CA SER A 154 12.37 -2.60 2.84
C SER A 154 11.64 -2.65 1.51
N SER A 155 11.42 -1.48 0.88
CA SER A 155 10.70 -1.34 -0.39
C SER A 155 11.58 -1.50 -1.63
N TRP A 156 12.89 -1.72 -1.47
CA TRP A 156 13.85 -1.67 -2.58
C TRP A 156 13.54 -2.68 -3.68
N LEU A 157 13.24 -3.94 -3.31
CA LEU A 157 12.92 -4.99 -4.27
C LEU A 157 11.65 -4.65 -5.08
N ASN A 158 10.64 -4.10 -4.42
CA ASN A 158 9.41 -3.66 -5.08
C ASN A 158 9.65 -2.47 -6.00
N ARG A 159 10.47 -1.50 -5.58
CA ARG A 159 10.86 -0.35 -6.41
C ARG A 159 11.61 -0.82 -7.66
N LEU A 160 12.54 -1.76 -7.53
CA LEU A 160 13.24 -2.33 -8.68
C LEU A 160 12.28 -3.05 -9.63
N ARG A 161 11.37 -3.88 -9.11
CA ARG A 161 10.35 -4.55 -9.94
C ARG A 161 9.45 -3.54 -10.66
N ALA A 162 9.02 -2.49 -9.96
CA ALA A 162 8.23 -1.41 -10.52
C ALA A 162 8.99 -0.64 -11.60
N LEU A 163 10.26 -0.30 -11.35
CA LEU A 163 11.13 0.36 -12.33
C LEU A 163 11.29 -0.48 -13.60
N SER A 164 11.62 -1.76 -13.46
CA SER A 164 11.79 -2.65 -14.60
C SER A 164 10.53 -2.70 -15.47
N LEU A 165 9.36 -2.86 -14.84
CA LEU A 165 8.10 -2.90 -15.59
C LEU A 165 7.75 -1.53 -16.20
N ALA A 166 7.97 -0.43 -15.48
CA ALA A 166 7.75 0.92 -15.99
C ALA A 166 8.61 1.19 -17.24
N LEU A 167 9.89 0.80 -17.20
CA LEU A 167 10.80 0.95 -18.33
C LEU A 167 10.37 0.11 -19.53
N ILE A 168 9.96 -1.15 -19.32
CA ILE A 168 9.47 -2.02 -20.41
C ILE A 168 8.24 -1.40 -21.07
N LEU A 169 7.24 -0.96 -20.30
CA LEU A 169 6.02 -0.36 -20.84
C LEU A 169 6.31 0.96 -21.56
N SER A 170 7.20 1.79 -20.99
CA SER A 170 7.60 3.06 -21.61
C SER A 170 8.39 2.84 -22.90
N ALA A 171 9.27 1.84 -22.95
CA ALA A 171 10.02 1.48 -24.15
C ALA A 171 9.09 0.95 -25.26
N LEU A 172 8.14 0.08 -24.93
CA LEU A 172 7.13 -0.40 -25.88
C LEU A 172 6.31 0.76 -26.46
N SER A 173 5.88 1.70 -25.61
CA SER A 173 5.20 2.92 -26.04
C SER A 173 6.04 3.72 -27.03
N TYR A 174 7.31 3.97 -26.69
CA TYR A 174 8.22 4.75 -27.53
C TYR A 174 8.49 4.10 -28.89
N LEU A 175 8.71 2.78 -28.93
CA LEU A 175 8.95 2.05 -30.19
C LEU A 175 7.73 2.08 -31.11
N LEU A 176 6.53 1.93 -30.57
CA LEU A 176 5.28 2.01 -31.33
C LEU A 176 5.01 3.44 -31.84
N PHE A 177 5.35 4.43 -31.03
CA PHE A 177 5.25 5.84 -31.40
C PHE A 177 6.16 6.16 -32.60
N ILE A 178 7.44 5.79 -32.54
CA ILE A 178 8.38 6.01 -33.65
C ILE A 178 7.91 5.33 -34.94
N LYS A 179 7.45 4.07 -34.84
CA LYS A 179 6.95 3.32 -36.00
C LYS A 179 5.77 4.00 -36.70
N THR A 180 5.08 4.92 -36.01
CA THR A 180 3.98 5.68 -36.61
C THR A 180 4.47 6.90 -37.40
N ILE A 181 5.62 7.45 -37.04
CA ILE A 181 6.16 8.69 -37.63
C ILE A 181 7.01 8.38 -38.88
N ILE A 182 7.64 7.20 -38.92
CA ILE A 182 8.46 6.69 -40.04
C ILE A 182 7.54 5.96 -41.04
#